data_AF-X1EXJ5-F1
#
_entry.id   AF-X1EXJ5-F1
#
_cell.length_a   1.000
_cell.length_b   1.000
_cell.length_c   1.000
_cell.angle_alpha   90.00
_cell.angle_beta   90.00
_cell.angle_gamma   90.00
#
_symmetry.space_group_name_H-M   'P 1'
#
loop_
_entity.id
_entity.type
_entity.pdbx_description
1 polymer ?
#
loop_
_entity_poly.entity_id
_entity_poly.type
_entity_poly.pdbx_seq_one_letter_code
_entity_poly.pdbx_strand_id
1 'polypeptide(L)'
;VEGGSEAQVLDAWMNSWNDPQMRRLAHCSWGWHPQAKLTGDIVEDERVWGSSEWGIGAVGPVFGEDLVIRGASHTDGICMNTSAWLDDVQLLDKGIIVHKDLVDLAKKLGK
;
A
#
# COMPACT_ATOMS: atom_id res chain seq x y z
N VAL A 1 -8.20 11.59 -8.73
CA VAL A 1 -6.76 11.33 -9.00
C VAL A 1 -6.23 12.51 -9.77
N GLU A 2 -5.07 13.03 -9.36
CA GLU A 2 -4.50 14.27 -9.89
C GLU A 2 -3.00 14.07 -10.14
N GLY A 3 -2.43 14.72 -11.15
CA GLY A 3 -1.02 14.60 -11.51
C GLY A 3 -0.76 14.77 -13.01
N GLY A 4 0.38 14.23 -13.47
CA GLY A 4 0.80 14.24 -14.87
C GLY A 4 0.11 13.18 -15.74
N SER A 5 0.81 12.72 -16.78
CA SER A 5 0.31 11.72 -17.74
C SER A 5 -0.14 10.42 -17.08
N GLU A 6 0.61 9.93 -16.11
CA GLU A 6 0.37 8.67 -15.41
C GLU A 6 -0.94 8.74 -14.60
N ALA A 7 -1.20 9.89 -13.97
CA ALA A 7 -2.44 10.12 -13.23
C ALA A 7 -3.65 10.15 -14.17
N GLN A 8 -3.52 10.73 -15.37
CA GLN A 8 -4.59 10.75 -16.38
C GLN A 8 -4.90 9.34 -16.90
N VAL A 9 -3.87 8.52 -17.13
CA VAL A 9 -4.04 7.12 -17.54
C VAL A 9 -4.75 6.31 -16.45
N LEU A 10 -4.30 6.42 -15.21
CA LEU A 10 -4.91 5.73 -14.08
C LEU A 10 -6.37 6.19 -13.85
N ASP A 11 -6.64 7.49 -13.96
CA ASP A 11 -7.99 8.02 -13.79
C ASP A 11 -8.95 7.55 -14.89
N ALA A 12 -8.50 7.56 -16.15
CA ALA A 12 -9.26 7.04 -17.28
C ALA A 12 -9.53 5.54 -17.14
N TRP A 13 -8.54 4.75 -16.72
CA TRP A 13 -8.71 3.32 -16.47
C TRP A 13 -9.74 3.05 -15.38
N MET A 14 -9.64 3.73 -14.23
CA MET A 14 -10.63 3.59 -13.16
C MET A 14 -12.05 3.99 -13.59
N ASN A 15 -12.21 5.05 -14.39
CA ASN A 15 -13.52 5.47 -14.91
C ASN A 15 -14.09 4.49 -15.95
N SER A 16 -13.24 3.79 -16.71
CA SER A 16 -13.68 2.90 -17.80
C SER A 16 -14.53 1.72 -17.31
N TRP A 17 -14.37 1.32 -16.05
CA TRP A 17 -15.15 0.26 -15.42
C TRP A 17 -16.59 0.67 -15.09
N ASN A 18 -16.88 1.98 -15.02
CA ASN A 18 -18.18 2.51 -14.60
C ASN A 18 -18.68 1.89 -13.27
N ASP A 19 -17.77 1.66 -12.33
CA ASP A 19 -18.04 1.06 -11.03
C ASP A 19 -17.55 1.99 -9.91
N PRO A 20 -18.43 2.50 -9.03
CA PRO A 20 -18.03 3.39 -7.93
C PRO A 20 -17.07 2.72 -6.93
N GLN A 21 -17.03 1.39 -6.86
CA GLN A 21 -16.08 0.68 -5.99
C GLN A 21 -14.63 0.91 -6.45
N MET A 22 -14.38 1.17 -7.75
CA MET A 22 -13.04 1.46 -8.27
C MET A 22 -12.41 2.76 -7.72
N ARG A 23 -13.14 3.52 -6.90
CA ARG A 23 -12.66 4.75 -6.23
C ARG A 23 -12.56 4.60 -4.72
N ARG A 24 -12.70 3.39 -4.18
CA ARG A 24 -12.70 3.12 -2.73
C ARG A 24 -11.46 2.33 -2.33
N LEU A 25 -10.91 2.67 -1.17
CA LEU A 25 -9.80 1.93 -0.56
C LEU A 25 -10.24 0.50 -0.22
N ALA A 26 -9.38 -0.46 -0.54
CA ALA A 26 -9.53 -1.87 -0.26
C ALA A 26 -8.69 -2.26 0.97
N HIS A 27 -7.40 -1.93 0.96
CA HIS A 27 -6.48 -2.12 2.10
C HIS A 27 -5.37 -1.08 2.09
N CYS A 28 -4.66 -1.01 3.21
CA CYS A 28 -3.37 -0.39 3.33
C CYS A 28 -2.44 -1.33 4.08
N SER A 29 -1.19 -1.43 3.65
CA SER A 29 -0.18 -2.25 4.30
C SER A 29 1.18 -1.55 4.35
N TRP A 30 2.10 -2.06 5.17
CA TRP A 30 3.48 -1.57 5.24
C TRP A 30 4.44 -2.56 4.61
N GLY A 31 5.35 -2.07 3.77
CA GLY A 31 6.41 -2.87 3.18
C GLY A 31 7.55 -3.07 4.19
N TRP A 32 7.73 -4.30 4.69
CA TRP A 32 8.76 -4.65 5.69
C TRP A 32 9.63 -5.85 5.25
N HIS A 33 9.80 -6.08 3.96
CA HIS A 33 10.69 -7.15 3.49
C HIS A 33 12.13 -6.63 3.34
N PRO A 34 13.12 -7.16 4.10
CA PRO A 34 14.46 -6.58 4.13
C PRO A 34 15.20 -6.62 2.78
N GLN A 35 14.81 -7.55 1.92
CA GLN A 35 15.48 -7.83 0.65
C GLN A 35 14.66 -7.40 -0.58
N ALA A 36 13.43 -6.90 -0.37
CA ALA A 36 12.60 -6.45 -1.49
C ALA A 36 13.22 -5.20 -2.12
N LYS A 37 13.10 -5.10 -3.44
CA LYS A 37 13.63 -4.01 -4.25
C LYS A 37 12.50 -3.37 -5.03
N LEU A 38 12.69 -2.09 -5.35
CA LEU A 38 11.82 -1.40 -6.29
C LEU A 38 12.15 -1.89 -7.71
N THR A 39 11.35 -2.80 -8.24
CA THR A 39 11.54 -3.46 -9.53
C THR A 39 10.50 -3.06 -10.57
N GLY A 40 9.41 -2.42 -10.17
CA GLY A 40 8.26 -2.13 -11.03
C GLY A 40 7.28 -3.29 -11.11
N ASP A 41 7.54 -4.41 -10.43
CA ASP A 41 6.55 -5.45 -10.18
C ASP A 41 5.86 -5.17 -8.84
N ILE A 42 4.57 -4.88 -8.91
CA ILE A 42 3.78 -4.46 -7.75
C ILE A 42 3.86 -5.46 -6.58
N VAL A 43 3.98 -6.77 -6.88
CA VAL A 43 4.01 -7.83 -5.87
C VAL A 43 5.30 -7.81 -5.04
N GLU A 44 6.42 -7.34 -5.62
CA GLU A 44 7.65 -7.10 -4.87
C GLU A 44 7.67 -5.68 -4.27
N ASP A 45 7.22 -4.71 -5.05
CA ASP A 45 7.26 -3.28 -4.71
C ASP A 45 6.44 -2.96 -3.45
N GLU A 46 5.29 -3.62 -3.25
CA GLU A 46 4.46 -3.51 -2.04
C GLU A 46 5.22 -3.90 -0.76
N ARG A 47 6.30 -4.67 -0.89
CA ARG A 47 7.08 -5.23 0.22
C ARG A 47 8.33 -4.42 0.54
N VAL A 48 8.66 -3.43 -0.29
CA VAL A 48 9.89 -2.64 -0.14
C VAL A 48 9.93 -1.98 1.23
N TRP A 49 11.04 -2.17 1.94
CA TRP A 49 11.19 -1.69 3.30
C TRP A 49 10.91 -0.19 3.44
N GLY A 50 9.98 0.17 4.33
CA GLY A 50 9.63 1.56 4.62
C GLY A 50 8.63 2.19 3.64
N SER A 51 8.04 1.40 2.74
CA SER A 51 6.91 1.82 1.92
C SER A 51 5.57 1.59 2.64
N SER A 52 4.53 2.25 2.13
CA SER A 52 3.14 1.83 2.36
C SER A 52 2.49 1.48 1.03
N GLU A 53 1.71 0.43 1.01
CA GLU A 53 0.88 0.04 -0.13
C GLU A 53 -0.59 0.42 0.14
N TRP A 54 -1.29 0.77 -0.93
CA TRP A 54 -2.67 1.23 -0.94
C TRP A 54 -3.44 0.51 -2.06
N GLY A 55 -4.27 -0.45 -1.66
CA GLY A 55 -5.16 -1.16 -2.56
C GLY A 55 -6.46 -0.39 -2.78
N ILE A 56 -6.99 -0.41 -4.00
CA ILE A 56 -8.20 0.29 -4.43
C ILE A 56 -9.08 -0.67 -5.23
N GLY A 57 -10.38 -0.68 -4.95
CA GLY A 57 -11.36 -1.49 -5.68
C GLY A 57 -11.91 -2.65 -4.87
N ALA A 58 -11.94 -3.83 -5.47
CA ALA A 58 -12.51 -5.04 -4.86
C ALA A 58 -11.73 -5.47 -3.61
N VAL A 59 -12.43 -6.01 -2.62
CA VAL A 59 -11.87 -6.68 -1.44
C VAL A 59 -12.26 -8.15 -1.51
N GLY A 60 -11.26 -9.02 -1.63
CA GLY A 60 -11.45 -10.48 -1.68
C GLY A 60 -11.95 -11.07 -0.35
N PRO A 61 -12.16 -12.40 -0.28
CA PRO A 61 -12.72 -13.08 0.89
C PRO A 61 -11.69 -13.25 2.04
N VAL A 62 -10.75 -12.32 2.19
CA VAL A 62 -9.65 -12.41 3.16
C VAL A 62 -10.18 -12.46 4.61
N PHE A 63 -11.36 -11.90 4.86
CA PHE A 63 -12.01 -11.86 6.17
C PHE A 63 -13.20 -12.81 6.31
N GLY A 64 -13.53 -13.59 5.27
CA GLY A 64 -14.74 -14.41 5.19
C GLY A 64 -15.52 -14.14 3.90
N GLU A 65 -16.27 -15.15 3.42
CA GLU A 65 -17.06 -15.03 2.17
C GLU A 65 -18.16 -13.97 2.26
N ASP A 66 -18.68 -13.72 3.46
CA ASP A 66 -19.71 -12.73 3.78
C ASP A 66 -19.18 -11.28 3.84
N LEU A 67 -17.85 -11.10 3.88
CA LEU A 67 -17.19 -9.79 3.96
C LEU A 67 -16.56 -9.33 2.63
N VAL A 68 -16.83 -10.04 1.54
CA VAL A 68 -16.38 -9.68 0.19
C VAL A 68 -17.02 -8.34 -0.22
N ILE A 69 -16.18 -7.38 -0.60
CA ILE A 69 -16.63 -6.14 -1.24
C ILE A 69 -16.36 -6.27 -2.73
N ARG A 70 -17.43 -6.47 -3.51
CA ARG A 70 -17.32 -6.61 -4.96
C ARG A 70 -16.95 -5.29 -5.62
N GLY A 71 -16.02 -5.33 -6.55
CA GLY A 71 -15.68 -4.28 -7.50
C GLY A 71 -15.27 -4.87 -8.83
N ALA A 72 -15.39 -4.11 -9.91
CA ALA A 72 -15.05 -4.53 -11.26
C ALA A 72 -13.58 -4.96 -11.42
N SER A 73 -12.69 -4.38 -10.62
CA SER A 73 -11.26 -4.68 -10.63
C SER A 73 -10.62 -4.31 -9.28
N HIS A 74 -9.29 -4.42 -9.24
CA HIS A 74 -8.44 -4.11 -8.10
C HIS A 74 -7.10 -3.57 -8.62
N THR A 75 -6.52 -2.60 -7.93
CA THR A 75 -5.17 -2.11 -8.21
C THR A 75 -4.50 -1.66 -6.92
N ASP A 76 -3.19 -1.84 -6.87
CA ASP A 76 -2.34 -1.38 -5.76
C ASP A 76 -1.42 -0.26 -6.22
N GLY A 77 -1.08 0.61 -5.26
CA GLY A 77 -0.10 1.66 -5.44
C GLY A 77 0.79 1.79 -4.21
N ILE A 78 2.06 2.14 -4.43
CA ILE A 78 3.05 2.24 -3.36
C ILE A 78 3.45 3.70 -3.09
N CYS A 79 3.66 4.01 -1.83
CA CYS A 79 4.26 5.27 -1.37
C CYS A 79 5.57 4.97 -0.65
N MET A 80 6.68 5.43 -1.23
CA MET A 80 8.02 5.26 -0.68
C MET A 80 8.30 6.26 0.44
N ASN A 81 9.22 5.90 1.34
CA ASN A 81 9.66 6.75 2.44
C ASN A 81 8.49 7.24 3.31
N THR A 82 7.59 6.32 3.66
CA THR A 82 6.39 6.66 4.42
C THR A 82 6.74 7.06 5.85
N SER A 83 6.23 8.19 6.33
CA SER A 83 6.10 8.43 7.76
C SER A 83 4.71 8.01 8.22
N ALA A 84 4.62 7.21 9.27
CA ALA A 84 3.36 6.65 9.73
C ALA A 84 3.26 6.67 11.26
N TRP A 85 2.03 6.90 11.74
CA TRP A 85 1.65 6.93 13.13
C TRP A 85 0.50 5.95 13.35
N LEU A 86 0.52 5.26 14.48
CA LEU A 86 -0.68 4.66 15.04
C LEU A 86 -1.08 5.53 16.22
N ASP A 87 -2.27 6.12 16.11
CA ASP A 87 -2.72 7.20 16.98
C ASP A 87 -1.65 8.32 17.01
N ASP A 88 -1.17 8.69 18.19
CA ASP A 88 -0.14 9.72 18.37
C ASP A 88 1.29 9.17 18.39
N VAL A 89 1.46 7.86 18.15
CA VAL A 89 2.76 7.18 18.26
C VAL A 89 3.35 6.94 16.88
N GLN A 90 4.47 7.60 16.59
CA GLN A 90 5.18 7.40 15.33
C GLN A 90 5.85 6.02 15.29
N LEU A 91 5.60 5.29 14.19
CA LEU A 91 6.28 4.02 13.92
C LEU A 91 7.32 4.14 12.83
N LEU A 92 7.01 4.89 11.78
CA LEU A 92 7.89 5.13 10.65
C LEU A 92 8.18 6.63 10.53
N ASP A 93 9.45 6.97 10.35
CA ASP A 93 9.87 8.29 9.88
C ASP A 93 10.62 8.13 8.56
N LYS A 94 10.02 8.60 7.46
CA LYS A 94 10.60 8.53 6.11
C LYS A 94 11.06 7.12 5.73
N GLY A 95 10.27 6.10 6.07
CA GLY A 95 10.57 4.69 5.84
C GLY A 95 11.52 4.03 6.85
N ILE A 96 11.98 4.77 7.86
CA ILE A 96 12.82 4.25 8.94
C ILE A 96 11.94 3.90 10.14
N ILE A 97 12.11 2.70 10.70
CA ILE A 97 11.41 2.31 11.93
C ILE A 97 11.99 3.11 13.10
N VAL A 98 11.14 3.90 13.78
CA VAL A 98 11.50 4.74 14.93
C VAL A 98 10.85 4.30 16.24
N HIS A 99 9.86 3.40 16.19
CA HIS A 99 9.18 2.92 17.40
C HIS A 99 10.14 2.15 18.31
N LYS A 100 10.24 2.56 19.58
CA LYS A 100 11.19 2.02 20.58
C LYS A 100 11.23 0.48 20.65
N ASP A 101 10.09 -0.18 20.50
CA ASP A 101 10.00 -1.65 20.64
C ASP A 101 10.30 -2.39 19.32
N LEU A 102 10.40 -1.67 18.20
CA LEU A 102 10.63 -2.24 16.87
C LEU A 102 12.03 -1.95 16.32
N VAL A 103 12.70 -0.88 16.77
CA VAL A 103 14.03 -0.49 16.25
C VAL A 103 15.04 -1.64 16.35
N ASP A 104 15.07 -2.36 17.47
CA ASP A 104 16.04 -3.46 17.64
C ASP A 104 15.69 -4.69 16.80
N LEU A 105 14.43 -4.88 16.43
CA LEU A 105 14.01 -5.91 15.47
C LEU A 105 14.42 -5.52 14.05
N ALA A 106 14.25 -4.26 13.66
CA ALA A 106 14.70 -3.72 12.37
C ALA A 106 16.21 -3.93 12.17
N LYS A 107 17.01 -3.57 13.18
CA LYS A 107 18.47 -3.77 13.15
C LYS A 107 18.86 -5.23 12.96
N LYS A 108 18.17 -6.17 13.63
CA LYS A 108 18.41 -7.62 13.46
C LYS A 108 18.14 -8.11 12.03
N LEU A 109 17.27 -7.41 11.31
CA LEU A 109 16.94 -7.66 9.90
C LEU A 109 17.85 -6.89 8.92
N GLY A 110 18.84 -6.14 9.42
CA GLY A 110 19.79 -5.38 8.60
C GLY A 110 19.23 -4.06 8.06
N LYS A 111 18.28 -3.45 8.78
CA LYS A 111 17.60 -2.21 8.41
C LYS A 111 17.76 -1.13 9.46
#